data_AF-A0A537WV20-F1
#
_entry.id   AF-A0A537WV20-F1
#
_cell.length_a   1.000
_cell.length_b   1.000
_cell.length_c   1.000
_cell.angle_alpha   90.00
_cell.angle_beta   90.00
_cell.angle_gamma   90.00
#
_symmetry.space_group_name_H-M   'P 1'
#
loop_
_entity.id
_entity.type
_entity.pdbx_description
1 polymer ?
#
loop_
_entity_poly.entity_id
_entity_poly.type
_entity_poly.pdbx_seq_one_letter_code
_entity_poly.pdbx_strand_id
1 'polypeptide(L)'
;MAGDVRPSPGYYFAIALLTVGLLAGASLFFLLATRSRTTTKAPIDISNAQPTPCPAGSHAPSCFTFVVTNIGHGPIYASCQLNAAPGTHATFDDGQLVKPVSLLEGQTRDLSVRVQADGSDTVSEPQLSCSATAV
;
A
#
# COMPACT_ATOMS: atom_id res chain seq x y z
N MET A 1 -13.55 34.96 -59.48
CA MET A 1 -12.63 33.98 -60.06
C MET A 1 -11.86 33.35 -58.91
N ALA A 2 -12.18 32.10 -58.58
CA ALA A 2 -11.49 31.37 -57.51
C ALA A 2 -10.08 31.04 -58.02
N GLY A 3 -9.07 31.71 -57.48
CA GLY A 3 -7.68 31.40 -57.78
C GLY A 3 -7.32 30.09 -57.12
N ASP A 4 -7.09 29.05 -57.93
CA ASP A 4 -6.52 27.79 -57.47
C ASP A 4 -5.10 28.03 -56.93
N VAL A 5 -5.00 28.28 -55.62
CA VAL A 5 -3.72 28.28 -54.90
C VAL A 5 -3.29 26.83 -54.79
N ARG A 6 -2.55 26.32 -55.79
CA ARG A 6 -1.93 25.00 -55.72
C ARG A 6 -0.94 24.99 -54.54
N PRO A 7 -1.15 24.19 -53.50
CA PRO A 7 -0.25 24.18 -52.36
C PRO A 7 1.14 23.72 -52.81
N SER A 8 2.18 24.41 -52.34
CA SER A 8 3.56 24.04 -52.67
C SER A 8 3.87 22.64 -52.12
N PRO A 9 4.79 21.88 -52.73
CA PRO A 9 5.17 20.55 -52.22
C PRO A 9 5.57 20.58 -50.73
N GLY A 10 6.20 21.66 -50.28
CA GLY A 10 6.56 21.88 -48.86
C GLY A 10 5.38 21.96 -47.90
N TYR A 11 4.21 22.40 -48.36
CA TYR A 11 2.98 22.41 -47.57
C TYR A 11 2.53 20.97 -47.20
N TYR A 12 2.63 20.04 -48.15
CA TYR A 12 2.31 18.63 -47.89
C TYR A 12 3.31 17.97 -46.94
N PHE A 13 4.60 18.31 -47.04
CA PHE A 13 5.61 17.86 -46.09
C PHE A 13 5.34 18.38 -44.67
N ALA A 14 4.95 19.64 -44.52
CA ALA A 14 4.62 20.22 -43.23
C ALA A 14 3.41 19.52 -42.59
N ILE A 15 2.36 19.24 -43.36
CA ILE A 15 1.19 18.51 -42.88
C ILE A 15 1.54 17.07 -42.51
N ALA A 16 2.37 16.40 -43.31
CA ALA A 16 2.82 15.04 -43.01
C ALA A 16 3.59 14.97 -41.68
N LEU A 17 4.49 15.93 -41.42
CA LEU A 17 5.21 15.99 -40.14
C LEU A 17 4.29 16.30 -38.96
N LEU A 18 3.32 17.20 -39.15
CA LEU A 18 2.38 17.59 -38.10
C LEU A 18 1.45 16.43 -37.72
N THR A 19 0.94 15.69 -38.71
CA THR A 19 0.09 14.51 -38.49
C THR A 19 0.85 13.38 -37.79
N VAL A 20 2.11 13.12 -38.17
CA VAL A 20 2.96 12.12 -37.48
C VAL A 20 3.23 12.54 -36.03
N GLY A 21 3.56 13.81 -35.80
CA GLY A 21 3.77 14.33 -34.44
C GLY A 21 2.52 14.21 -33.57
N LEU A 22 1.35 14.48 -34.14
CA LEU A 22 0.07 14.40 -33.43
C LEU A 22 -0.30 12.94 -33.10
N LEU A 23 -0.04 12.00 -34.01
CA LEU A 23 -0.21 10.56 -33.76
C LEU A 23 0.74 10.04 -32.67
N ALA A 24 2.01 10.44 -32.71
CA ALA A 24 3.00 10.08 -31.69
C ALA A 24 2.64 10.68 -30.32
N GLY A 25 2.18 11.93 -30.29
CA GLY A 25 1.72 12.58 -29.06
C GLY A 25 0.46 11.94 -28.49
N ALA A 26 -0.53 11.65 -29.34
CA ALA A 26 -1.78 11.01 -28.91
C ALA A 26 -1.55 9.59 -28.38
N SER A 27 -0.70 8.81 -29.04
CA SER A 27 -0.35 7.45 -28.59
C SER A 27 0.41 7.47 -27.27
N LEU A 28 1.39 8.36 -27.09
CA LEU A 28 2.09 8.53 -25.81
C LEU A 28 1.15 8.98 -24.70
N PHE A 29 0.26 9.94 -24.99
CA PHE A 29 -0.74 10.41 -24.04
C PHE A 29 -1.70 9.29 -23.64
N PHE A 30 -2.20 8.50 -24.60
CA PHE A 30 -3.03 7.33 -24.30
C PHE A 30 -2.28 6.33 -23.45
N LEU A 31 -1.03 6.00 -23.79
CA LEU A 31 -0.21 5.08 -22.98
C LEU A 31 -0.03 5.56 -21.55
N LEU A 32 0.15 6.88 -21.33
CA LEU A 32 0.30 7.45 -19.98
C LEU A 32 -1.03 7.56 -19.25
N ALA A 33 -2.12 7.90 -19.95
CA ALA A 33 -3.45 8.03 -19.38
C ALA A 33 -4.07 6.67 -19.02
N THR A 34 -3.85 5.65 -19.85
CA THR A 34 -4.26 4.27 -19.58
C THR A 34 -3.19 3.48 -18.83
N ARG A 35 -2.07 4.10 -18.45
CA ARG A 35 -1.14 3.51 -17.48
C ARG A 35 -1.86 3.49 -16.15
N SER A 36 -2.65 2.44 -15.94
CA SER A 36 -3.16 2.08 -14.64
C SER A 36 -1.96 2.08 -13.72
N ARG A 37 -1.93 3.02 -12.78
CA ARG A 37 -1.11 2.86 -11.59
C ARG A 37 -1.73 1.66 -10.88
N THR A 38 -1.32 0.46 -11.27
CA THR A 38 -1.39 -0.69 -10.39
C THR A 38 -0.46 -0.34 -9.24
N THR A 39 -0.97 0.47 -8.30
CA THR A 39 -0.72 0.24 -6.89
C THR A 39 -1.23 -1.17 -6.64
N THR A 40 -0.43 -2.15 -7.04
CA THR A 40 -0.50 -3.50 -6.52
C THR A 40 -0.29 -3.27 -5.04
N LYS A 41 -1.39 -3.18 -4.28
CA LYS A 41 -1.34 -3.34 -2.82
C LYS A 41 -0.51 -4.59 -2.66
N ALA A 42 0.71 -4.45 -2.14
CA ALA A 42 1.59 -5.59 -2.09
C ALA A 42 0.83 -6.71 -1.33
N PRO A 43 0.88 -7.93 -1.86
CA PRO A 43 0.01 -9.03 -1.49
C PRO A 43 0.36 -9.52 -0.07
N ILE A 44 -0.12 -8.78 0.92
CA ILE A 44 0.01 -9.09 2.33
C ILE A 44 -1.39 -9.33 2.88
N ASP A 45 -1.55 -10.48 3.53
CA ASP A 45 -2.76 -10.83 4.26
C ASP A 45 -2.53 -10.60 5.76
N ILE A 46 -3.52 -10.03 6.43
CA ILE A 46 -3.45 -9.70 7.86
C ILE A 46 -4.66 -10.33 8.52
N SER A 47 -4.43 -11.21 9.50
CA SER A 47 -5.52 -11.78 10.28
C SER A 47 -6.24 -10.71 11.10
N ASN A 48 -7.47 -11.01 11.53
CA ASN A 48 -8.11 -10.25 12.61
C ASN A 48 -7.29 -10.37 13.90
N ALA A 49 -7.48 -9.46 14.85
CA ALA A 49 -6.76 -9.53 16.10
C ALA A 49 -7.27 -10.73 16.91
N GLN A 50 -6.34 -11.55 17.38
CA GLN A 50 -6.67 -12.71 18.20
C GLN A 50 -6.30 -12.40 19.65
N PRO A 51 -7.25 -12.48 20.61
CA PRO A 51 -6.93 -12.32 22.02
C PRO A 51 -5.93 -13.38 22.46
N THR A 52 -4.85 -12.95 23.10
CA THR A 52 -3.78 -13.84 23.58
C THR A 52 -3.38 -13.48 25.00
N PRO A 53 -2.92 -14.46 25.81
CA PRO A 53 -2.44 -14.18 27.16
C PRO A 53 -1.28 -13.17 27.14
N CYS A 54 -1.36 -12.15 27.97
CA CYS A 54 -0.26 -11.21 28.14
C CYS A 54 0.94 -11.89 28.81
N PRO A 55 2.19 -11.60 28.38
CA PRO A 55 3.38 -12.06 29.07
C PRO A 55 3.37 -11.61 30.54
N ALA A 56 3.84 -12.49 31.44
CA ALA A 56 3.98 -12.15 32.85
C ALA A 56 4.89 -10.92 33.01
N GLY A 57 4.42 -9.90 33.73
CA GLY A 57 5.15 -8.64 33.93
C GLY A 57 4.95 -7.58 32.85
N SER A 58 4.05 -7.79 31.86
CA SER A 58 3.79 -6.78 30.82
C SER A 58 3.00 -5.57 31.32
N HIS A 59 2.34 -5.68 32.48
CA HIS A 59 1.42 -4.68 33.06
C HIS A 59 0.32 -4.19 32.09
N ALA A 60 0.11 -4.89 30.98
CA ALA A 60 -0.95 -4.58 30.02
C ALA A 60 -2.23 -5.35 30.40
N PRO A 61 -3.40 -4.69 30.38
CA PRO A 61 -4.67 -5.34 30.71
C PRO A 61 -5.13 -6.33 29.64
N SER A 62 -4.75 -6.16 28.37
CA SER A 62 -5.08 -7.11 27.29
C SER A 62 -4.01 -7.16 26.22
N CYS A 63 -3.83 -8.35 25.63
CA CYS A 63 -2.88 -8.57 24.55
C CYS A 63 -3.57 -9.25 23.38
N PHE A 64 -3.17 -8.85 22.18
CA PHE A 64 -3.68 -9.37 20.92
C PHE A 64 -2.53 -9.78 20.03
N THR A 65 -2.75 -10.76 19.16
CA THR A 65 -1.79 -11.17 18.14
C THR A 65 -2.41 -11.02 16.77
N PHE A 66 -1.60 -10.51 15.83
CA PHE A 66 -1.94 -10.45 14.41
C PHE A 66 -0.97 -11.36 13.64
N VAL A 67 -1.50 -12.15 12.72
CA VAL A 67 -0.70 -12.94 11.80
C VAL A 67 -0.61 -12.18 10.48
N VAL A 68 0.61 -11.87 10.07
CA VAL A 68 0.91 -11.18 8.81
C VAL A 68 1.54 -12.19 7.86
N THR A 69 0.93 -12.36 6.69
CA THR A 69 1.32 -13.38 5.70
C THR A 69 1.68 -12.74 4.38
N ASN A 70 2.81 -13.11 3.80
CA ASN A 70 3.13 -12.77 2.42
C ASN A 70 2.46 -13.77 1.48
N ILE A 71 1.37 -13.34 0.84
CA ILE A 71 0.62 -14.10 -0.16
C ILE A 71 1.07 -13.77 -1.60
N GLY A 72 2.16 -13.03 -1.74
CA GLY A 72 2.77 -12.69 -3.02
C GLY A 72 3.83 -13.65 -3.51
N HIS A 73 4.36 -13.29 -4.69
CA HIS A 73 5.51 -13.96 -5.27
C HIS A 73 6.78 -13.14 -4.98
N GLY A 74 7.76 -13.77 -4.36
CA GLY A 74 9.02 -13.14 -3.94
C GLY A 74 9.01 -12.49 -2.54
N PRO A 75 10.19 -12.02 -2.10
CA PRO A 75 10.35 -11.37 -0.80
C PRO A 75 9.70 -9.98 -0.77
N ILE A 76 9.07 -9.65 0.35
CA ILE A 76 8.48 -8.33 0.60
C ILE A 76 9.04 -7.71 1.88
N TYR A 77 9.07 -6.38 1.88
CA TYR A 77 9.28 -5.58 3.07
C TYR A 77 8.00 -4.83 3.42
N ALA A 78 7.45 -5.10 4.60
CA ALA A 78 6.22 -4.52 5.09
C ALA A 78 6.48 -3.60 6.29
N SER A 79 5.77 -2.48 6.36
CA SER A 79 5.69 -1.62 7.52
C SER A 79 4.28 -1.70 8.08
N CYS A 80 4.14 -2.32 9.26
CA CYS A 80 2.87 -2.51 9.93
C CYS A 80 2.66 -1.45 11.01
N GLN A 81 1.66 -0.60 10.82
CA GLN A 81 1.26 0.42 11.76
C GLN A 81 0.05 -0.05 12.57
N LEU A 82 0.14 0.13 13.87
CA LEU A 82 -0.90 -0.19 14.82
C LEU A 82 -1.77 1.04 15.10
N ASN A 83 -3.08 0.86 15.06
CA ASN A 83 -4.07 1.88 15.36
C ASN A 83 -4.89 1.41 16.57
N ALA A 84 -4.76 2.13 17.67
CA ALA A 84 -5.54 1.86 18.88
C ALA A 84 -7.03 2.25 18.68
N ALA A 85 -7.92 1.55 19.38
CA ALA A 85 -9.31 1.94 19.43
C ALA A 85 -9.49 3.19 20.32
N PRO A 86 -10.56 3.98 20.14
CA PRO A 86 -10.82 5.17 20.95
C PRO A 86 -10.83 4.86 22.46
N GLY A 87 -10.12 5.66 23.26
CA GLY A 87 -10.01 5.44 24.72
C GLY A 87 -9.06 4.32 25.13
N THR A 88 -8.26 3.79 24.19
CA THR A 88 -7.21 2.81 24.45
C THR A 88 -5.88 3.26 23.85
N HIS A 89 -4.81 2.77 24.43
CA HIS A 89 -3.45 2.88 23.92
C HIS A 89 -2.95 1.49 23.54
N ALA A 90 -2.44 1.32 22.32
CA ALA A 90 -1.97 0.04 21.83
C ALA A 90 -0.52 0.16 21.33
N THR A 91 0.35 -0.76 21.73
CA THR A 91 1.77 -0.79 21.31
C THR A 91 2.21 -2.22 21.02
N PHE A 92 3.23 -2.38 20.17
CA PHE A 92 3.92 -3.66 20.04
C PHE A 92 4.72 -4.00 21.30
N ASP A 93 5.24 -5.23 21.37
CA ASP A 93 6.05 -5.69 22.52
C ASP A 93 7.27 -4.84 22.86
N ASP A 94 7.80 -4.12 21.88
CA ASP A 94 8.94 -3.19 22.00
C ASP A 94 8.50 -1.76 22.34
N GLY A 95 7.20 -1.53 22.55
CA GLY A 95 6.62 -0.22 22.83
C GLY A 95 6.41 0.65 21.60
N GLN A 96 6.76 0.19 20.39
CA GLN A 96 6.57 0.97 19.17
C GLN A 96 5.12 0.88 18.64
N LEU A 97 4.75 1.85 17.81
CA LEU A 97 3.48 1.88 17.08
C LEU A 97 3.61 1.36 15.64
N VAL A 98 4.83 1.24 15.15
CA VAL A 98 5.13 0.80 13.78
C VAL A 98 6.19 -0.28 13.86
N LYS A 99 5.97 -1.38 13.15
CA LYS A 99 6.89 -2.52 13.12
C LYS A 99 7.25 -2.89 11.69
N PRO A 100 8.55 -2.85 11.32
CA PRO A 100 9.00 -3.40 10.06
C PRO A 100 9.00 -4.93 10.09
N VAL A 101 8.55 -5.54 9.01
CA VAL A 101 8.50 -7.00 8.84
C VAL A 101 9.04 -7.35 7.46
N SER A 102 10.08 -8.16 7.42
CA SER A 102 10.53 -8.81 6.20
C SER A 102 9.91 -10.21 6.12
N LEU A 103 9.33 -10.54 4.97
CA LEU A 103 8.68 -11.82 4.72
C LEU A 103 9.16 -12.40 3.39
N LEU A 104 9.54 -13.67 3.40
CA LEU A 104 9.70 -14.46 2.17
C LEU A 104 8.33 -14.86 1.61
N GLU A 105 8.29 -15.36 0.38
CA GLU A 105 7.07 -15.90 -0.24
C GLU A 105 6.45 -17.00 0.62
N GLY A 106 5.16 -16.86 0.93
CA GLY A 106 4.41 -17.79 1.78
C GLY A 106 4.75 -17.72 3.27
N GLN A 107 5.65 -16.84 3.69
CA GLN A 107 6.04 -16.73 5.10
C GLN A 107 4.98 -15.98 5.90
N THR A 108 4.75 -16.45 7.13
CA THR A 108 3.94 -15.79 8.15
C THR A 108 4.81 -15.20 9.26
N ARG A 109 4.31 -14.15 9.90
CA ARG A 109 4.91 -13.54 11.10
C ARG A 109 3.82 -13.14 12.07
N ASP A 110 4.00 -13.54 13.32
CA ASP A 110 3.12 -13.14 14.40
C ASP A 110 3.61 -11.81 14.99
N LEU A 111 2.68 -10.88 15.16
CA LEU A 111 2.89 -9.58 15.78
C LEU A 111 2.02 -9.47 17.02
N SER A 112 2.64 -9.59 18.19
CA SER A 112 1.96 -9.36 19.46
C SER A 112 1.91 -7.89 19.83
N VAL A 113 0.75 -7.50 20.33
CA VAL A 113 0.31 -6.15 20.64
C VAL A 113 -0.23 -6.13 22.06
N ARG A 114 0.14 -5.10 22.81
CA ARG A 114 -0.34 -4.81 24.15
C ARG A 114 -1.30 -3.65 24.06
N VAL A 115 -2.44 -3.77 24.71
CA VAL A 115 -3.46 -2.72 24.74
C VAL A 115 -3.76 -2.36 26.19
N GLN A 116 -3.73 -1.06 26.47
CA GLN A 116 -4.04 -0.45 27.75
C GLN A 116 -5.28 0.43 27.57
N ALA A 117 -6.19 0.41 28.53
CA ALA A 117 -7.34 1.31 28.53
C ALA A 117 -6.99 2.57 29.34
N ASP A 118 -7.39 3.73 28.84
CA ASP A 118 -7.16 5.02 29.51
C ASP A 118 -8.19 5.19 30.63
N GLY A 119 -7.95 4.54 31.77
CA GLY A 119 -8.77 4.69 32.97
C GLY A 119 -10.16 4.03 32.91
N SER A 120 -10.37 3.08 32.00
CA SER A 120 -11.56 2.21 31.96
C SER A 120 -11.18 0.73 32.03
N ASP A 121 -12.08 -0.14 32.47
CA ASP A 121 -11.84 -1.59 32.52
C ASP A 121 -12.11 -2.29 31.17
N THR A 122 -12.64 -1.56 30.18
CA THR A 122 -13.02 -2.12 28.88
C THR A 122 -11.97 -1.81 27.83
N VAL A 123 -11.25 -2.83 27.40
CA VAL A 123 -10.30 -2.75 26.29
C VAL A 123 -11.00 -3.13 24.98
N SER A 124 -10.85 -2.28 23.97
CA SER A 124 -11.34 -2.55 22.61
C SER A 124 -10.24 -3.14 21.73
N GLU A 125 -10.63 -3.93 20.73
CA GLU A 125 -9.70 -4.56 19.79
C GLU A 125 -8.94 -3.51 18.97
N PRO A 126 -7.60 -3.59 18.87
CA PRO A 126 -6.81 -2.68 18.04
C PRO A 126 -6.93 -3.06 16.56
N GLN A 127 -6.57 -2.14 15.68
CA GLN A 127 -6.50 -2.41 14.23
C GLN A 127 -5.06 -2.35 13.75
N LEU A 128 -4.70 -3.26 12.84
CA LEU A 128 -3.38 -3.29 12.21
C LEU A 128 -3.49 -2.96 10.72
N SER A 129 -2.61 -2.07 10.25
CA SER A 129 -2.52 -1.68 8.84
C SER A 129 -1.09 -1.85 8.35
N CYS A 130 -0.86 -2.75 7.40
CA CYS A 130 0.47 -2.93 6.81
C CYS A 130 0.54 -2.37 5.39
N SER A 131 1.60 -1.63 5.11
CA SER A 131 1.99 -1.23 3.76
C SER A 131 3.22 -2.03 3.36
N ALA A 132 3.12 -2.82 2.28
CA ALA A 132 4.23 -3.64 1.79
C ALA A 132 4.77 -3.16 0.45
N THR A 133 6.05 -3.42 0.24
CA THR A 133 6.80 -3.11 -0.97
C THR A 133 7.55 -4.37 -1.38
N ALA A 134 7.43 -4.77 -2.65
CA ALA A 134 8.23 -5.85 -3.22
C ALA A 134 9.70 -5.43 -3.32
N VAL A 135 10.61 -6.37 -3.08
CA VAL A 135 12.07 -6.14 -3.12
C VAL A 135 12.64 -6.61 -4.45
#